data_AF-A0A8T4LVE8-F1
#
_entry.id   AF-A0A8T4LVE8-F1
#
_cell.length_a   1.000
_cell.length_b   1.000
_cell.length_c   1.000
_cell.angle_alpha   90.00
_cell.angle_beta   90.00
_cell.angle_gamma   90.00
#
_symmetry.space_group_name_H-M   'P 1'
#
loop_
_entity.id
_entity.type
_entity.pdbx_description
1 polymer ?
#
loop_
_entity_poly.entity_id
_entity_poly.type
_entity_poly.pdbx_seq_one_letter_code
_entity_poly.pdbx_strand_id
1 'polypeptide(L)'
;MLSKITSDAFASRMFLLHPAEPPARFLLSSPTQGIYMGKTRLLHAPFFWSPKKTINPHMCVVGISGSGKSYFLKSFLTRCRLIWGTGALILDWAGEYNTWVRQAGGNVVELGRHCGINVLSCPKEKRQERKRELLDALEMLTDLGKYPQQRILYSNAIDAAYSRESDPTLFSVYKLLLKKCKGNDHDALQAAFRLGELVVAGGGLFSPVRSISMDELTVGLVCLDLHSLPSEAARSIVALFTLSFVKEQMRSTKYDESGIKLWIVADEAWKIAQDERSDLINIVREGRKYSFGLIVASQNPTDVHSTIFSNAGTMVIMRLALAQHRSYVQESLRYSGEIASAIGNFSVGEAAVHMVFSSQQHFSSSTFVLGKIDGEEPLLSVRLRGGKMDLELDRETFVRSLVRFGLSDAQVAQVNSEFERADYVLDVFSFVSLLEKFGFGRSLVVSFLRELGIKDASIAGIYAQLEMRKMGSEADKIARLVVSDAEIA
;
A
#
# COMPACT_ATOMS: atom_id res chain seq x y z
N MET A 1 32.51 -40.91 -13.49
CA MET A 1 33.16 -39.76 -14.17
C MET A 1 32.19 -38.56 -14.35
N LEU A 2 31.17 -38.39 -13.49
CA LEU A 2 30.13 -37.34 -13.60
C LEU A 2 30.07 -36.39 -12.38
N SER A 3 30.95 -36.54 -11.39
CA SER A 3 30.94 -35.75 -10.14
C SER A 3 31.71 -34.43 -10.19
N LYS A 4 32.17 -33.99 -11.37
CA LYS A 4 33.00 -32.77 -11.54
C LYS A 4 32.55 -31.87 -12.69
N ILE A 5 31.28 -31.87 -13.05
CA ILE A 5 30.74 -30.87 -13.97
C ILE A 5 30.11 -29.77 -13.13
N THR A 6 30.76 -28.61 -13.06
CA THR A 6 30.20 -27.41 -12.44
C THR A 6 28.99 -26.95 -13.24
N SER A 7 27.99 -26.33 -12.58
CA SER A 7 26.76 -25.83 -13.22
C SER A 7 27.05 -24.98 -14.46
N ASP A 8 28.13 -24.20 -14.43
CA ASP A 8 28.57 -23.33 -15.54
C ASP A 8 29.11 -24.13 -16.74
N ALA A 9 29.78 -25.26 -16.48
CA ALA A 9 30.25 -26.17 -17.53
C ALA A 9 29.08 -26.96 -18.16
N PHE A 10 28.01 -27.19 -17.42
CA PHE A 10 26.78 -27.81 -17.95
C PHE A 10 25.97 -26.81 -18.77
N ALA A 11 25.80 -25.58 -18.27
CA ALA A 11 25.12 -24.50 -18.98
C ALA A 11 25.81 -24.08 -20.29
N SER A 12 27.14 -24.07 -20.32
CA SER A 12 27.90 -23.77 -21.55
C SER A 12 27.89 -24.89 -22.59
N ARG A 13 27.61 -26.14 -22.18
CA ARG A 13 27.49 -27.30 -23.08
C ARG A 13 26.08 -27.52 -23.64
N MET A 14 25.07 -26.78 -23.17
CA MET A 14 23.74 -26.71 -23.80
C MET A 14 23.71 -25.77 -25.03
N PHE A 15 24.73 -25.80 -25.89
CA PHE A 15 24.82 -24.92 -27.06
C PHE A 15 23.66 -25.12 -28.07
N LEU A 16 22.96 -26.26 -28.01
CA LEU A 16 21.79 -26.58 -28.85
C LEU A 16 20.44 -26.15 -28.22
N LEU A 17 20.44 -25.73 -26.96
CA LEU A 17 19.25 -25.29 -26.22
C LEU A 17 19.61 -24.02 -25.46
N HIS A 18 19.24 -22.86 -26.02
CA HIS A 18 19.34 -21.59 -25.30
C HIS A 18 18.72 -21.78 -23.90
N PRO A 19 19.46 -21.50 -22.81
CA PRO A 19 18.96 -21.82 -21.49
C PRO A 19 17.68 -21.02 -21.23
N ALA A 20 16.66 -21.69 -20.70
CA ALA A 20 15.40 -21.06 -20.33
C ALA A 20 15.55 -20.02 -19.20
N GLU A 21 16.72 -19.97 -18.54
CA GLU A 21 17.05 -19.03 -17.48
C GLU A 21 18.35 -18.25 -17.78
N PRO A 22 18.46 -16.99 -17.34
CA PRO A 22 19.68 -16.21 -17.44
C PRO A 22 20.87 -16.85 -16.71
N PRO A 23 22.11 -16.58 -17.16
CA PRO A 23 23.31 -17.04 -16.46
C PRO A 23 23.40 -16.54 -15.00
N ALA A 24 24.05 -17.32 -14.14
CA ALA A 24 24.18 -17.03 -12.70
C ALA A 24 24.72 -15.62 -12.39
N ARG A 25 25.65 -15.07 -13.19
CA ARG A 25 26.16 -13.69 -13.01
C ARG A 25 25.09 -12.60 -13.10
N PHE A 26 23.99 -12.85 -13.81
CA PHE A 26 22.86 -11.93 -13.92
C PHE A 26 21.87 -12.14 -12.79
N LEU A 27 21.67 -13.39 -12.38
CA LEU A 27 20.80 -13.75 -11.28
C LEU A 27 21.39 -13.33 -9.92
N LEU A 28 22.71 -13.43 -9.76
CA LEU A 28 23.43 -13.14 -8.53
C LEU A 28 23.93 -11.70 -8.51
N SER A 29 23.68 -11.00 -7.42
CA SER A 29 24.26 -9.69 -7.11
C SER A 29 24.95 -9.80 -5.75
N SER A 30 25.89 -8.90 -5.43
CA SER A 30 26.36 -8.79 -4.05
C SER A 30 25.16 -8.58 -3.13
N PRO A 31 25.07 -9.25 -1.96
CA PRO A 31 23.97 -9.08 -1.01
C PRO A 31 23.74 -7.62 -0.59
N THR A 32 24.78 -6.79 -0.65
CA THR A 32 24.71 -5.35 -0.35
C THR A 32 24.19 -4.50 -1.52
N GLN A 33 24.18 -5.04 -2.73
CA GLN A 33 23.85 -4.32 -3.97
C GLN A 33 22.58 -4.83 -4.66
N GLY A 34 22.01 -5.94 -4.18
CA GLY A 34 20.81 -6.53 -4.74
C GLY A 34 19.86 -7.04 -3.66
N ILE A 35 18.57 -7.02 -3.97
CA ILE A 35 17.50 -7.52 -3.13
C ILE A 35 17.19 -8.95 -3.54
N TYR A 36 17.36 -9.88 -2.60
CA TYR A 36 16.94 -11.25 -2.80
C TYR A 36 15.43 -11.32 -3.02
N MET A 37 15.00 -12.05 -4.05
CA MET A 37 13.58 -12.24 -4.36
C MET A 37 13.12 -13.69 -4.25
N GLY A 38 14.02 -14.66 -4.47
CA GLY A 38 13.69 -16.08 -4.46
C GLY A 38 14.66 -16.89 -5.31
N LYS A 39 14.29 -18.13 -5.63
CA LYS A 39 15.09 -19.03 -6.46
C LYS A 39 14.42 -19.28 -7.80
N THR A 40 15.22 -19.37 -8.85
CA THR A 40 14.73 -19.75 -10.17
C THR A 40 14.17 -21.18 -10.16
N ARG A 41 13.19 -21.46 -11.03
CA ARG A 41 12.44 -22.71 -10.98
C ARG A 41 13.24 -23.90 -11.51
N LEU A 42 14.06 -23.70 -12.55
CA LEU A 42 14.80 -24.78 -13.22
C LEU A 42 16.17 -25.01 -12.61
N LEU A 43 16.95 -23.94 -12.39
CA LEU A 43 18.31 -24.06 -11.86
C LEU A 43 18.38 -23.96 -10.34
N HIS A 44 17.28 -23.62 -9.67
CA HIS A 44 17.25 -23.32 -8.23
C HIS A 44 18.30 -22.27 -7.80
N ALA A 45 18.68 -21.40 -8.74
CA ALA A 45 19.68 -20.37 -8.52
C ALA A 45 19.04 -19.20 -7.77
N PRO A 46 19.69 -18.64 -6.74
CA PRO A 46 19.13 -17.50 -6.03
C PRO A 46 19.17 -16.26 -6.91
N PHE A 47 18.07 -15.50 -6.90
CA PHE A 47 17.90 -14.29 -7.68
C PHE A 47 17.93 -13.05 -6.78
N PHE A 48 18.86 -12.15 -7.08
CA PHE A 48 19.06 -10.85 -6.44
C PHE A 48 18.86 -9.73 -7.46
N TRP A 49 17.72 -9.07 -7.36
CA TRP A 49 17.38 -7.93 -8.19
C TRP A 49 18.23 -6.71 -7.83
N SER A 50 18.74 -5.97 -8.82
CA SER A 50 19.52 -4.75 -8.58
C SER A 50 19.17 -3.69 -9.62
N PRO A 51 18.96 -2.42 -9.21
CA PRO A 51 18.62 -1.34 -10.14
C PRO A 51 19.74 -1.04 -11.15
N LYS A 52 20.99 -1.40 -10.85
CA LYS A 52 22.14 -1.21 -11.76
C LYS A 52 22.11 -2.15 -12.97
N LYS A 53 21.42 -3.29 -12.85
CA LYS A 53 21.30 -4.29 -13.92
C LYS A 53 20.18 -3.98 -14.90
N THR A 54 19.20 -3.18 -14.48
CA THR A 54 18.03 -2.81 -15.27
C THR A 54 18.24 -1.47 -15.97
N ILE A 55 17.62 -1.27 -17.13
CA ILE A 55 17.66 0.04 -17.82
C ILE A 55 17.00 1.15 -16.98
N ASN A 56 15.94 0.79 -16.26
CA ASN A 56 15.19 1.65 -15.36
C ASN A 56 14.86 0.90 -14.06
N PRO A 57 14.83 1.58 -12.91
CA PRO A 57 14.52 0.95 -11.63
C PRO A 57 13.02 0.66 -11.45
N HIS A 58 12.16 1.17 -12.33
CA HIS A 58 10.72 1.03 -12.21
C HIS A 58 10.26 -0.43 -12.40
N MET A 59 9.25 -0.83 -11.64
CA MET A 59 8.71 -2.18 -11.61
C MET A 59 7.21 -2.17 -11.83
N CYS A 60 6.70 -3.16 -12.56
CA CYS A 60 5.27 -3.45 -12.59
C CYS A 60 5.02 -4.85 -12.05
N VAL A 61 4.05 -4.99 -11.16
CA VAL A 61 3.64 -6.25 -10.55
C VAL A 61 2.21 -6.56 -10.95
N VAL A 62 2.00 -7.64 -11.68
CA VAL A 62 0.66 -8.02 -12.18
C VAL A 62 0.28 -9.42 -11.73
N GLY A 63 -0.99 -9.62 -11.36
CA GLY A 63 -1.48 -10.91 -10.90
C GLY A 63 -2.84 -10.84 -10.24
N ILE A 64 -3.62 -11.91 -10.29
CA ILE A 64 -4.95 -11.97 -9.68
C ILE A 64 -4.92 -11.68 -8.17
N SER A 65 -6.07 -11.39 -7.56
CA SER A 65 -6.17 -11.29 -6.11
C SER A 65 -5.70 -12.60 -5.43
N GLY A 66 -4.98 -12.48 -4.31
CA GLY A 66 -4.40 -13.63 -3.61
C GLY A 66 -3.20 -14.30 -4.28
N SER A 67 -2.66 -13.78 -5.39
CA SER A 67 -1.46 -14.35 -6.03
C SER A 67 -0.17 -14.16 -5.22
N GLY A 68 -0.17 -13.20 -4.28
CA GLY A 68 1.00 -12.82 -3.48
C GLY A 68 1.62 -11.47 -3.83
N LYS A 69 0.90 -10.57 -4.54
CA LYS A 69 1.40 -9.23 -4.91
C LYS A 69 1.82 -8.41 -3.69
N SER A 70 0.91 -8.22 -2.72
CA SER A 70 1.16 -7.45 -1.51
C SER A 70 2.28 -8.08 -0.67
N TYR A 71 2.35 -9.42 -0.62
CA TYR A 71 3.43 -10.16 0.05
C TYR A 71 4.80 -9.89 -0.58
N PHE A 72 4.89 -9.91 -1.91
CA PHE A 72 6.09 -9.54 -2.65
C PHE A 72 6.50 -8.09 -2.37
N LEU A 73 5.56 -7.14 -2.47
CA LEU A 73 5.84 -5.72 -2.23
C LEU A 73 6.34 -5.47 -0.81
N LYS A 74 5.66 -5.99 0.20
CA LYS A 74 6.06 -5.86 1.61
C LYS A 74 7.46 -6.43 1.84
N SER A 75 7.74 -7.63 1.33
CA SER A 75 9.05 -8.27 1.46
C SER A 75 10.15 -7.49 0.74
N PHE A 76 9.88 -7.05 -0.48
CA PHE A 76 10.83 -6.30 -1.30
C PHE A 76 11.17 -4.95 -0.66
N LEU A 77 10.18 -4.18 -0.22
CA LEU A 77 10.36 -2.89 0.43
C LEU A 77 11.06 -3.02 1.79
N THR A 78 10.72 -4.05 2.57
CA THR A 78 11.42 -4.35 3.83
C THR A 78 12.91 -4.54 3.58
N ARG A 79 13.28 -5.38 2.61
CA ARG A 79 14.69 -5.62 2.25
C ARG A 79 15.37 -4.39 1.68
N CYS A 80 14.69 -3.60 0.85
CA CYS A 80 15.21 -2.31 0.37
C CYS A 80 15.58 -1.40 1.55
N ARG A 81 14.69 -1.25 2.53
CA ARG A 81 14.94 -0.45 3.72
C ARG A 81 16.09 -1.01 4.55
N LEU A 82 16.15 -2.32 4.79
CA LEU A 82 17.20 -2.94 5.61
C LEU A 82 18.59 -2.88 4.95
N ILE A 83 18.67 -3.11 3.64
CA ILE A 83 19.94 -3.22 2.92
C ILE A 83 20.44 -1.84 2.46
N TRP A 84 19.54 -0.97 2.01
CA TRP A 84 19.89 0.31 1.40
C TRP A 84 19.47 1.53 2.20
N GLY A 85 18.67 1.36 3.26
CA GLY A 85 18.11 2.52 3.99
C GLY A 85 17.14 3.34 3.14
N THR A 86 16.56 2.76 2.11
CA THR A 86 15.68 3.46 1.16
C THR A 86 14.37 3.89 1.79
N GLY A 87 13.91 5.08 1.45
CA GLY A 87 12.53 5.50 1.73
C GLY A 87 11.54 4.80 0.81
N ALA A 88 10.29 4.69 1.25
CA ALA A 88 9.18 4.22 0.43
C ALA A 88 7.89 4.95 0.81
N LEU A 89 7.19 5.48 -0.18
CA LEU A 89 5.86 6.05 -0.08
C LEU A 89 4.85 5.12 -0.77
N ILE A 90 3.88 4.64 -0.01
CA ILE A 90 2.83 3.74 -0.49
C ILE A 90 1.51 4.50 -0.58
N LEU A 91 0.90 4.50 -1.75
CA LEU A 91 -0.46 4.97 -1.97
C LEU A 91 -1.41 3.79 -1.75
N ASP A 92 -1.95 3.65 -0.54
CA ASP A 92 -2.70 2.46 -0.14
C ASP A 92 -4.19 2.61 -0.43
N TRP A 93 -4.62 2.08 -1.58
CA TRP A 93 -6.02 2.12 -2.02
C TRP A 93 -6.92 1.12 -1.30
N ALA A 94 -6.33 -0.02 -0.88
CA ALA A 94 -7.04 -1.15 -0.31
C ALA A 94 -7.00 -1.20 1.23
N GLY A 95 -6.04 -0.49 1.86
CA GLY A 95 -5.82 -0.49 3.31
C GLY A 95 -5.00 -1.68 3.80
N GLU A 96 -4.27 -2.38 2.92
CA GLU A 96 -3.53 -3.61 3.26
C GLU A 96 -2.16 -3.36 3.89
N TYR A 97 -1.64 -2.13 3.84
CA TYR A 97 -0.26 -1.80 4.25
C TYR A 97 -0.18 -1.13 5.62
N ASN A 98 -1.29 -0.60 6.14
CA ASN A 98 -1.33 0.13 7.41
C ASN A 98 -0.66 -0.61 8.58
N THR A 99 -1.14 -1.82 8.91
CA THR A 99 -0.61 -2.61 10.03
C THR A 99 0.89 -2.90 9.84
N TRP A 100 1.27 -3.29 8.62
CA TRP A 100 2.64 -3.63 8.25
C TRP A 100 3.59 -2.43 8.37
N VAL A 101 3.19 -1.25 7.90
CA VAL A 101 4.01 -0.03 8.01
C VAL A 101 4.21 0.37 9.47
N ARG A 102 3.17 0.30 10.31
CA ARG A 102 3.31 0.59 11.76
C ARG A 102 4.30 -0.36 12.43
N GLN A 103 4.21 -1.66 12.13
CA GLN A 103 5.11 -2.68 12.68
C GLN A 103 6.55 -2.53 12.19
N ALA A 104 6.74 -2.13 10.93
CA ALA A 104 8.07 -1.86 10.36
C ALA A 104 8.69 -0.54 10.85
N GLY A 105 8.09 0.15 11.83
CA GLY A 105 8.57 1.44 12.34
C GLY A 105 8.46 2.56 11.30
N GLY A 106 7.47 2.47 10.41
CA GLY A 106 7.10 3.50 9.47
C GLY A 106 5.95 4.37 9.97
N ASN A 107 5.57 5.36 9.16
CA ASN A 107 4.50 6.30 9.45
C ASN A 107 3.27 5.99 8.60
N VAL A 108 2.10 5.89 9.23
CA VAL A 108 0.81 5.81 8.51
C VAL A 108 0.16 7.17 8.59
N VAL A 109 -0.05 7.78 7.43
CA VAL A 109 -0.67 9.09 7.28
C VAL A 109 -2.14 8.89 7.00
N GLU A 110 -2.95 9.07 8.04
CA GLU A 110 -4.41 9.03 7.96
C GLU A 110 -4.95 10.43 7.69
N LEU A 111 -5.82 10.53 6.68
CA LEU A 111 -6.44 11.77 6.23
C LEU A 111 -7.87 11.87 6.75
N GLY A 112 -8.28 13.03 7.27
CA GLY A 112 -9.60 13.18 7.88
C GLY A 112 -9.93 14.57 8.40
N ARG A 113 -10.70 14.64 9.50
CA ARG A 113 -11.27 15.91 10.00
C ARG A 113 -10.24 16.93 10.49
N HIS A 114 -9.08 16.50 10.97
CA HIS A 114 -8.07 17.38 11.57
C HIS A 114 -6.76 17.49 10.77
N CYS A 115 -6.48 16.49 9.91
CA CYS A 115 -5.30 16.41 9.07
C CYS A 115 -5.74 16.19 7.63
N GLY A 116 -5.24 17.01 6.70
CA GLY A 116 -5.58 16.91 5.30
C GLY A 116 -4.47 17.46 4.41
N ILE A 117 -4.81 17.72 3.15
CA ILE A 117 -3.88 18.25 2.17
C ILE A 117 -4.43 19.56 1.62
N ASN A 118 -3.71 20.66 1.84
CA ASN A 118 -4.00 21.87 1.10
C ASN A 118 -3.42 21.77 -0.32
N VAL A 119 -4.26 21.38 -1.27
CA VAL A 119 -3.87 21.18 -2.67
C VAL A 119 -3.41 22.47 -3.35
N LEU A 120 -3.83 23.65 -2.86
CA LEU A 120 -3.43 24.95 -3.41
C LEU A 120 -2.17 25.54 -2.73
N SER A 121 -1.68 24.91 -1.66
CA SER A 121 -0.49 25.40 -0.96
C SER A 121 0.75 25.25 -1.86
N CYS A 122 1.30 26.39 -2.28
CA CYS A 122 2.55 26.45 -3.07
C CYS A 122 3.20 27.84 -3.00
N PRO A 123 4.53 27.94 -3.27
CA PRO A 123 5.21 29.22 -3.45
C PRO A 123 4.60 30.04 -4.60
N LYS A 124 4.74 31.37 -4.54
CA LYS A 124 4.11 32.30 -5.51
C LYS A 124 4.49 31.99 -6.96
N GLU A 125 5.74 31.57 -7.17
CA GLU A 125 6.32 31.27 -8.47
C GLU A 125 5.68 30.03 -9.12
N LYS A 126 5.15 29.11 -8.31
CA LYS A 126 4.55 27.85 -8.76
C LYS A 126 3.02 27.87 -8.87
N ARG A 127 2.38 28.99 -8.53
CA ARG A 127 0.90 29.09 -8.49
C ARG A 127 0.22 28.73 -9.82
N GLN A 128 0.83 29.09 -10.96
CA GLN A 128 0.28 28.76 -12.28
C GLN A 128 0.41 27.27 -12.61
N GLU A 129 1.53 26.64 -12.26
CA GLU A 129 1.71 25.19 -12.40
C GLU A 129 0.71 24.45 -11.50
N ARG A 130 0.59 24.86 -10.24
CA ARG A 130 -0.32 24.25 -9.28
C ARG A 130 -1.79 24.38 -9.69
N LYS A 131 -2.17 25.53 -10.24
CA LYS A 131 -3.50 25.75 -10.81
C LYS A 131 -3.77 24.78 -11.97
N ARG A 132 -2.81 24.60 -12.89
CA ARG A 132 -2.96 23.66 -14.00
C ARG A 132 -3.14 22.23 -13.50
N GLU A 133 -2.31 21.81 -12.55
CA GLU A 133 -2.39 20.47 -11.95
C GLU A 133 -3.76 20.21 -11.29
N LEU A 134 -4.31 21.21 -10.58
CA LEU A 134 -5.65 21.10 -10.01
C LEU A 134 -6.72 20.97 -11.08
N LEU A 135 -6.65 21.76 -12.15
CA LEU A 135 -7.62 21.67 -13.24
C LEU A 135 -7.53 20.30 -13.95
N ASP A 136 -6.32 19.80 -14.20
CA ASP A 136 -6.10 18.49 -14.83
C ASP A 136 -6.63 17.37 -13.93
N ALA A 137 -6.39 17.44 -12.62
CA ALA A 137 -6.94 16.51 -11.64
C ALA A 137 -8.48 16.54 -11.58
N LEU A 138 -9.08 17.73 -11.61
CA LEU A 138 -10.55 17.87 -11.66
C LEU A 138 -11.12 17.35 -12.98
N GLU A 139 -10.43 17.54 -14.11
CA GLU A 139 -10.84 16.98 -15.41
C GLU A 139 -10.69 15.47 -15.49
N MET A 140 -9.70 14.88 -14.83
CA MET A 140 -9.55 13.41 -14.77
C MET A 140 -10.69 12.76 -13.98
N LEU A 141 -11.21 13.47 -12.97
CA LEU A 141 -12.13 12.89 -11.99
C LEU A 141 -13.58 13.30 -12.17
N THR A 142 -13.82 14.31 -13.00
CA THR A 142 -15.16 14.81 -13.31
C THR A 142 -15.29 14.95 -14.81
N ASP A 143 -16.51 15.08 -15.31
CA ASP A 143 -16.75 15.36 -16.73
C ASP A 143 -16.34 16.78 -17.17
N LEU A 144 -15.49 17.50 -16.41
CA LEU A 144 -15.12 18.90 -16.67
C LEU A 144 -14.53 19.11 -18.07
N GLY A 145 -13.83 18.12 -18.64
CA GLY A 145 -13.33 18.18 -20.01
C GLY A 145 -14.44 18.38 -21.06
N LYS A 146 -15.68 18.00 -20.76
CA LYS A 146 -16.85 18.19 -21.64
C LYS A 146 -17.47 19.60 -21.51
N TYR A 147 -17.07 20.39 -20.52
CA TYR A 147 -17.66 21.70 -20.20
C TYR A 147 -16.60 22.82 -20.12
N PRO A 148 -16.15 23.36 -21.27
CA PRO A 148 -15.10 24.38 -21.31
C PRO A 148 -15.41 25.64 -20.48
N GLN A 149 -16.68 26.05 -20.42
CA GLN A 149 -17.11 27.21 -19.63
C GLN A 149 -16.85 27.00 -18.13
N GLN A 150 -17.15 25.81 -17.62
CA GLN A 150 -16.91 25.46 -16.21
C GLN A 150 -15.42 25.44 -15.89
N ARG A 151 -14.57 24.97 -16.82
CA ARG A 151 -13.12 25.01 -16.67
C ARG A 151 -12.59 26.44 -16.54
N ILE A 152 -13.11 27.37 -17.34
CA ILE A 152 -12.76 28.80 -17.25
C ILE A 152 -13.22 29.38 -15.90
N LEU A 153 -14.40 29.00 -15.42
CA LEU A 153 -14.90 29.43 -14.12
C LEU A 153 -14.01 28.97 -12.97
N TYR A 154 -13.56 27.71 -12.97
CA TYR A 154 -12.59 27.21 -11.99
C TYR A 154 -11.26 27.97 -12.07
N SER A 155 -10.71 28.12 -13.28
CA SER A 155 -9.47 28.87 -13.52
C SER A 155 -9.53 30.28 -12.91
N ASN A 156 -10.60 31.02 -13.21
CA ASN A 156 -10.81 32.38 -12.70
C ASN A 156 -11.05 32.41 -11.17
N ALA A 157 -11.73 31.40 -10.62
CA ALA A 157 -11.97 31.31 -9.19
C ALA A 157 -10.67 31.00 -8.41
N ILE A 158 -9.79 30.17 -8.96
CA ILE A 158 -8.48 29.86 -8.38
C ILE A 158 -7.59 31.12 -8.39
N ASP A 159 -7.52 31.86 -9.49
CA ASP A 159 -6.75 33.11 -9.56
C ASP A 159 -7.26 34.15 -8.56
N ALA A 160 -8.58 34.27 -8.45
CA ALA A 160 -9.22 35.15 -7.48
C ALA A 160 -8.95 34.72 -6.03
N ALA A 161 -8.82 33.42 -5.75
CA ALA A 161 -8.46 32.91 -4.42
C ALA A 161 -7.01 33.28 -4.07
N TYR A 162 -6.05 33.02 -4.96
CA TYR A 162 -4.63 33.38 -4.77
C TYR A 162 -4.38 34.90 -4.66
N SER A 163 -5.29 35.71 -5.20
CA SER A 163 -5.23 37.17 -5.11
C SER A 163 -5.75 37.70 -3.77
N ARG A 164 -6.62 36.96 -3.10
CA ARG A 164 -7.25 37.37 -1.82
C ARG A 164 -6.56 36.80 -0.59
N GLU A 165 -6.02 35.59 -0.71
CA GLU A 165 -5.43 34.83 0.39
C GLU A 165 -3.99 34.45 0.03
N SER A 166 -3.09 34.47 1.03
CA SER A 166 -1.71 34.02 0.83
C SER A 166 -1.62 32.52 0.60
N ASP A 167 -2.47 31.76 1.30
CA ASP A 167 -2.58 30.30 1.23
C ASP A 167 -4.05 29.88 1.10
N PRO A 168 -4.63 29.97 -0.13
CA PRO A 168 -6.03 29.64 -0.35
C PRO A 168 -6.29 28.13 -0.21
N THR A 169 -7.54 27.76 0.06
CA THR A 169 -8.00 26.34 0.08
C THR A 169 -9.03 26.08 -1.00
N LEU A 170 -9.36 24.80 -1.28
CA LEU A 170 -10.46 24.48 -2.20
C LEU A 170 -11.80 25.04 -1.70
N PHE A 171 -11.97 25.18 -0.39
CA PHE A 171 -13.16 25.82 0.17
C PHE A 171 -13.22 27.32 -0.15
N SER A 172 -12.07 28.01 -0.20
CA SER A 172 -11.98 29.40 -0.66
C SER A 172 -12.46 29.52 -2.12
N VAL A 173 -12.03 28.60 -3.00
CA VAL A 173 -12.48 28.53 -4.40
C VAL A 173 -13.99 28.25 -4.50
N TYR A 174 -14.50 27.29 -3.74
CA TYR A 174 -15.92 26.95 -3.68
C TYR A 174 -16.79 28.16 -3.28
N LYS A 175 -16.38 28.92 -2.26
CA LYS A 175 -17.07 30.17 -1.86
C LYS A 175 -17.12 31.21 -2.98
N LEU A 176 -16.06 31.32 -3.77
CA LEU A 176 -16.00 32.26 -4.90
C LEU A 176 -16.94 31.85 -6.03
N LEU A 177 -17.05 30.54 -6.32
CA LEU A 177 -18.00 30.01 -7.29
C LEU A 177 -19.45 30.26 -6.83
N LEU A 178 -19.77 29.98 -5.56
CA LEU A 178 -21.09 30.27 -4.99
C LEU A 178 -21.46 31.76 -5.06
N LYS A 179 -20.50 32.66 -4.85
CA LYS A 179 -20.75 34.11 -4.98
C LYS A 179 -21.15 34.49 -6.40
N LYS A 180 -20.58 33.83 -7.43
CA LYS A 180 -20.96 34.04 -8.84
C LYS A 180 -22.32 33.44 -9.19
N CYS A 181 -22.75 32.37 -8.51
CA CYS A 181 -24.07 31.76 -8.73
C CYS A 181 -25.23 32.73 -8.46
N LYS A 182 -25.04 33.74 -7.61
CA LYS A 182 -26.05 34.78 -7.33
C LYS A 182 -26.46 35.59 -8.57
N GLY A 183 -25.67 35.51 -9.66
CA GLY A 183 -26.00 36.12 -10.96
C GLY A 183 -26.87 35.26 -11.89
N ASN A 184 -27.44 34.15 -11.42
CA ASN A 184 -28.24 33.21 -12.22
C ASN A 184 -27.45 32.46 -13.32
N ASP A 185 -26.13 32.35 -13.15
CA ASP A 185 -25.25 31.58 -14.04
C ASP A 185 -25.35 30.08 -13.73
N HIS A 186 -26.01 29.34 -14.62
CA HIS A 186 -26.19 27.89 -14.49
C HIS A 186 -24.87 27.10 -14.52
N ASP A 187 -23.87 27.55 -15.28
CA ASP A 187 -22.56 26.89 -15.34
C ASP A 187 -21.79 27.09 -14.04
N ALA A 188 -21.88 28.28 -13.45
CA ALA A 188 -21.30 28.56 -12.13
C ALA A 188 -21.93 27.70 -11.04
N LEU A 189 -23.25 27.48 -11.09
CA LEU A 189 -23.94 26.61 -10.15
C LEU A 189 -23.50 25.14 -10.29
N GLN A 190 -23.39 24.63 -11.51
CA GLN A 190 -22.92 23.26 -11.76
C GLN A 190 -21.46 23.08 -11.34
N ALA A 191 -20.58 24.04 -11.65
CA ALA A 191 -19.20 24.01 -11.20
C ALA A 191 -19.11 24.05 -9.66
N ALA A 192 -19.89 24.93 -9.02
CA ALA A 192 -19.95 24.97 -7.55
C ALA A 192 -20.46 23.64 -6.97
N PHE A 193 -21.49 23.02 -7.56
CA PHE A 193 -22.03 21.75 -7.10
C PHE A 193 -20.99 20.62 -7.14
N ARG A 194 -20.29 20.45 -8.29
CA ARG A 194 -19.25 19.43 -8.46
C ARG A 194 -18.09 19.59 -7.47
N LEU A 195 -17.59 20.82 -7.31
CA LEU A 195 -16.54 21.08 -6.32
C LEU A 195 -17.08 20.94 -4.89
N GLY A 196 -18.35 21.29 -4.67
CA GLY A 196 -19.06 21.13 -3.42
C GLY A 196 -19.13 19.66 -2.98
N GLU A 197 -19.37 18.72 -3.89
CA GLU A 197 -19.31 17.28 -3.58
C GLU A 197 -17.93 16.87 -3.06
N LEU A 198 -16.85 17.39 -3.64
CA LEU A 198 -15.49 17.09 -3.20
C LEU A 198 -15.14 17.74 -1.86
N VAL A 199 -15.53 18.99 -1.66
CA VAL A 199 -15.14 19.79 -0.47
C VAL A 199 -16.04 19.51 0.73
N VAL A 200 -17.36 19.41 0.52
CA VAL A 200 -18.35 19.19 1.60
C VAL A 200 -18.38 17.74 2.04
N ALA A 201 -18.35 16.77 1.10
CA ALA A 201 -18.25 15.35 1.47
C ALA A 201 -16.85 15.00 2.02
N GLY A 202 -15.82 15.75 1.61
CA GLY A 202 -14.44 15.58 2.09
C GLY A 202 -14.15 16.26 3.44
N GLY A 203 -15.01 17.13 3.95
CA GLY A 203 -14.76 17.86 5.20
C GLY A 203 -13.41 18.59 5.22
N GLY A 204 -12.72 18.54 6.37
CA GLY A 204 -11.38 19.13 6.55
C GLY A 204 -10.26 18.56 5.68
N LEU A 205 -10.52 17.60 4.79
CA LEU A 205 -9.52 16.97 3.92
C LEU A 205 -8.84 17.96 2.98
N PHE A 206 -9.63 18.81 2.32
CA PHE A 206 -9.15 19.82 1.35
C PHE A 206 -9.23 21.26 1.88
N SER A 207 -9.58 21.39 3.16
CA SER A 207 -9.50 22.63 3.93
C SER A 207 -8.99 22.30 5.34
N PRO A 208 -7.76 21.78 5.45
CA PRO A 208 -7.28 21.26 6.72
C PRO A 208 -6.84 22.36 7.67
N VAL A 209 -6.96 22.09 8.97
CA VAL A 209 -6.33 22.90 10.02
C VAL A 209 -4.81 22.70 10.01
N ARG A 210 -4.36 21.48 9.70
CA ARG A 210 -2.96 21.11 9.48
C ARG A 210 -2.79 20.41 8.14
N SER A 211 -1.98 20.98 7.26
CA SER A 211 -1.55 20.29 6.03
C SER A 211 -0.34 19.40 6.31
N ILE A 212 -0.31 18.22 5.68
CA ILE A 212 0.84 17.33 5.73
C ILE A 212 2.04 18.00 5.06
N SER A 213 3.22 17.87 5.68
CA SER A 213 4.47 18.38 5.14
C SER A 213 5.12 17.36 4.19
N MET A 214 6.02 17.86 3.33
CA MET A 214 6.73 17.05 2.34
C MET A 214 7.65 15.99 2.95
N ASP A 215 8.29 16.34 4.06
CA ASP A 215 9.24 15.45 4.73
C ASP A 215 8.51 14.27 5.39
N GLU A 216 7.29 14.49 5.88
CA GLU A 216 6.42 13.45 6.44
C GLU A 216 6.04 12.37 5.42
N LEU A 217 6.11 12.68 4.11
CA LEU A 217 5.74 11.77 3.02
C LEU A 217 6.93 11.06 2.36
N THR A 218 8.16 11.55 2.57
CA THR A 218 9.33 11.12 1.79
C THR A 218 10.46 10.52 2.63
N VAL A 219 10.41 10.66 3.96
CA VAL A 219 11.42 10.12 4.88
C VAL A 219 10.96 8.80 5.48
N GLY A 220 11.75 7.74 5.25
CA GLY A 220 11.48 6.40 5.79
C GLY A 220 10.38 5.66 5.02
N LEU A 221 9.64 4.79 5.71
CA LEU A 221 8.53 4.02 5.16
C LEU A 221 7.23 4.72 5.53
N VAL A 222 6.50 5.19 4.54
CA VAL A 222 5.27 5.96 4.70
C VAL A 222 4.13 5.28 3.96
N CYS A 223 3.02 5.04 4.64
CA CYS A 223 1.75 4.63 4.04
C CYS A 223 0.80 5.82 4.03
N LEU A 224 0.33 6.22 2.86
CA LEU A 224 -0.78 7.16 2.74
C LEU A 224 -2.07 6.35 2.66
N ASP A 225 -2.87 6.38 3.72
CA ASP A 225 -4.15 5.68 3.76
C ASP A 225 -5.18 6.44 2.88
N LEU A 226 -5.48 5.87 1.72
CA LEU A 226 -6.52 6.36 0.83
C LEU A 226 -7.82 5.59 1.03
N HIS A 227 -7.75 4.34 1.48
CA HIS A 227 -8.92 3.50 1.75
C HIS A 227 -9.95 4.19 2.67
N SER A 228 -9.51 4.87 3.72
CA SER A 228 -10.36 5.57 4.68
C SER A 228 -11.12 6.79 4.13
N LEU A 229 -10.77 7.27 2.93
CA LEU A 229 -11.38 8.45 2.33
C LEU A 229 -12.81 8.18 1.81
N PRO A 230 -13.69 9.20 1.85
CA PRO A 230 -15.14 9.02 1.65
C PRO A 230 -15.56 8.73 0.21
N SER A 231 -14.72 9.06 -0.78
CA SER A 231 -15.04 8.84 -2.19
C SER A 231 -13.79 8.52 -3.00
N GLU A 232 -13.95 7.75 -4.09
CA GLU A 232 -12.84 7.47 -5.00
C GLU A 232 -12.26 8.73 -5.65
N ALA A 233 -13.10 9.74 -5.91
CA ALA A 233 -12.62 11.03 -6.41
C ALA A 233 -11.69 11.69 -5.38
N ALA A 234 -12.04 11.67 -4.10
CA ALA A 234 -11.18 12.20 -3.04
C ALA A 234 -9.84 11.44 -2.98
N ARG A 235 -9.87 10.10 -3.06
CA ARG A 235 -8.67 9.24 -3.12
C ARG A 235 -7.74 9.65 -4.25
N SER A 236 -8.29 9.81 -5.45
CA SER A 236 -7.50 10.19 -6.63
C SER A 236 -6.95 11.61 -6.56
N ILE A 237 -7.71 12.59 -6.06
CA ILE A 237 -7.20 13.95 -5.87
C ILE A 237 -6.00 13.91 -4.93
N VAL A 238 -6.18 13.31 -3.75
CA VAL A 238 -5.14 13.19 -2.73
C VAL A 238 -3.89 12.51 -3.31
N ALA A 239 -4.07 11.40 -4.02
CA ALA A 239 -2.97 10.68 -4.64
C ALA A 239 -2.25 11.51 -5.71
N LEU A 240 -2.97 12.14 -6.63
CA LEU A 240 -2.40 12.99 -7.68
C LEU A 240 -1.62 14.17 -7.09
N PHE A 241 -2.16 14.84 -6.07
CA PHE A 241 -1.44 15.94 -5.43
C PHE A 241 -0.22 15.46 -4.68
N THR A 242 -0.32 14.34 -3.98
CA THR A 242 0.84 13.68 -3.35
C THR A 242 1.92 13.38 -4.38
N LEU A 243 1.55 12.89 -5.57
CA LEU A 243 2.49 12.62 -6.66
C LEU A 243 3.10 13.89 -7.25
N SER A 244 2.32 14.97 -7.42
CA SER A 244 2.83 16.28 -7.85
C SER A 244 3.87 16.79 -6.86
N PHE A 245 3.55 16.74 -5.58
CA PHE A 245 4.45 17.09 -4.48
C PHE A 245 5.76 16.27 -4.52
N VAL A 246 5.67 14.95 -4.72
CA VAL A 246 6.83 14.07 -4.85
C VAL A 246 7.65 14.37 -6.10
N LYS A 247 6.99 14.66 -7.24
CA LYS A 247 7.65 15.08 -8.50
C LYS A 247 8.41 16.39 -8.32
N GLU A 248 7.85 17.36 -7.59
CA GLU A 248 8.54 18.61 -7.27
C GLU A 248 9.80 18.38 -6.43
N GLN A 249 9.73 17.50 -5.42
CA GLN A 249 10.89 17.12 -4.60
C GLN A 249 11.96 16.40 -5.41
N MET A 250 11.53 15.47 -6.25
CA MET A 250 12.41 14.74 -7.17
C MET A 250 13.26 15.72 -8.00
N ARG A 251 12.63 16.74 -8.59
CA ARG A 251 13.33 17.77 -9.38
C ARG A 251 14.23 18.71 -8.57
N SER A 252 13.97 18.87 -7.27
CA SER A 252 14.84 19.63 -6.37
C SER A 252 16.04 18.83 -5.86
N THR A 253 15.98 17.50 -5.97
CA THR A 253 17.00 16.59 -5.45
C THR A 253 18.14 16.44 -6.45
N LYS A 254 19.40 16.54 -5.98
CA LYS A 254 20.56 16.20 -6.81
C LYS A 254 20.62 14.69 -7.07
N TYR A 255 20.98 14.31 -8.29
CA TYR A 255 21.26 12.92 -8.63
C TYR A 255 22.33 12.34 -7.70
N ASP A 256 22.14 11.10 -7.30
CA ASP A 256 23.07 10.35 -6.48
C ASP A 256 23.24 8.95 -7.06
N GLU A 257 24.48 8.55 -7.27
CA GLU A 257 24.85 7.23 -7.78
C GLU A 257 24.73 6.12 -6.72
N SER A 258 24.45 6.46 -5.46
CA SER A 258 24.44 5.55 -4.30
C SER A 258 23.32 4.50 -4.34
N GLY A 259 22.28 4.69 -5.13
CA GLY A 259 21.15 3.76 -5.24
C GLY A 259 19.82 4.49 -5.37
N ILE A 260 18.71 3.77 -5.21
CA ILE A 260 17.38 4.38 -5.15
C ILE A 260 17.28 5.18 -3.83
N LYS A 261 16.61 6.33 -3.85
CA LYS A 261 16.36 7.16 -2.65
C LYS A 261 14.95 6.94 -2.11
N LEU A 262 13.97 6.94 -3.00
CA LEU A 262 12.56 6.80 -2.68
C LEU A 262 11.91 5.83 -3.65
N TRP A 263 11.21 4.84 -3.09
CA TRP A 263 10.23 4.04 -3.81
C TRP A 263 8.86 4.69 -3.71
N ILE A 264 8.17 4.82 -4.84
CA ILE A 264 6.76 5.20 -4.89
C ILE A 264 6.00 3.93 -5.26
N VAL A 265 5.00 3.56 -4.46
CA VAL A 265 4.25 2.33 -4.65
C VAL A 265 2.79 2.69 -4.87
N ALA A 266 2.28 2.33 -6.04
CA ALA A 266 0.90 2.51 -6.43
C ALA A 266 0.26 1.13 -6.56
N ASP A 267 -0.39 0.68 -5.48
CA ASP A 267 -1.07 -0.62 -5.45
C ASP A 267 -2.57 -0.44 -5.73
N GLU A 268 -3.07 -1.14 -6.73
CA GLU A 268 -4.45 -1.06 -7.25
C GLU A 268 -4.92 0.37 -7.60
N ALA A 269 -3.98 1.28 -7.86
CA ALA A 269 -4.25 2.68 -8.18
C ALA A 269 -4.51 2.89 -9.68
N TRP A 270 -5.37 2.05 -10.28
CA TRP A 270 -5.59 2.00 -11.74
C TRP A 270 -6.03 3.34 -12.34
N LYS A 271 -6.91 4.11 -11.66
CA LYS A 271 -7.37 5.42 -12.17
C LYS A 271 -6.22 6.39 -12.44
N ILE A 272 -5.28 6.47 -11.50
CA ILE A 272 -4.10 7.34 -11.65
C ILE A 272 -3.02 6.68 -12.48
N ALA A 273 -3.01 5.36 -12.61
CA ALA A 273 -2.00 4.63 -13.39
C ALA A 273 -2.34 4.53 -14.89
N GLN A 274 -3.61 4.69 -15.28
CA GLN A 274 -4.05 4.68 -16.69
C GLN A 274 -3.98 6.06 -17.35
N ASP A 275 -4.15 7.16 -16.61
CA ASP A 275 -4.29 8.49 -17.19
C ASP A 275 -2.93 9.14 -17.54
N GLU A 276 -2.80 9.69 -18.76
CA GLU A 276 -1.58 10.34 -19.23
C GLU A 276 -1.20 11.62 -18.47
N ARG A 277 -2.19 12.28 -17.83
CA ARG A 277 -2.02 13.51 -17.04
C ARG A 277 -1.52 13.23 -15.64
N SER A 278 -1.50 11.96 -15.23
CA SER A 278 -0.98 11.54 -13.94
C SER A 278 0.52 11.75 -13.84
N ASP A 279 0.97 12.26 -12.69
CA ASP A 279 2.39 12.44 -12.43
C ASP A 279 3.17 11.13 -12.29
N LEU A 280 2.48 9.97 -12.20
CA LEU A 280 3.13 8.67 -12.36
C LEU A 280 3.87 8.57 -13.70
N ILE A 281 3.31 9.10 -14.79
CA ILE A 281 3.94 9.09 -16.11
C ILE A 281 5.24 9.91 -16.11
N ASN A 282 5.21 11.08 -15.48
CA ASN A 282 6.37 11.95 -15.35
C ASN A 282 7.46 11.30 -14.48
N ILE A 283 7.07 10.70 -13.36
CA ILE A 283 7.97 9.95 -12.46
C ILE A 283 8.63 8.77 -13.19
N VAL A 284 7.90 8.05 -14.05
CA VAL A 284 8.49 6.96 -14.83
C VAL A 284 9.49 7.46 -15.90
N ARG A 285 9.20 8.60 -16.53
CA ARG A 285 10.07 9.16 -17.58
C ARG A 285 11.35 9.79 -17.03
N GLU A 286 11.25 10.43 -15.87
CA GLU A 286 12.34 11.24 -15.30
C GLU A 286 12.97 10.62 -14.04
N GLY A 287 12.25 9.77 -13.30
CA GLY A 287 12.59 9.32 -11.94
C GLY A 287 13.95 8.64 -11.83
N ARG A 288 14.35 7.88 -12.85
CA ARG A 288 15.71 7.31 -12.92
C ARG A 288 16.82 8.36 -12.74
N LYS A 289 16.67 9.55 -13.32
CA LYS A 289 17.67 10.65 -13.24
C LYS A 289 17.82 11.23 -11.84
N TYR A 290 16.89 10.93 -10.95
CA TYR A 290 16.85 11.45 -9.58
C TYR A 290 16.91 10.32 -8.54
N SER A 291 17.13 9.08 -9.01
CA SER A 291 17.16 7.89 -8.17
C SER A 291 15.81 7.56 -7.50
N PHE A 292 14.71 7.85 -8.18
CA PHE A 292 13.36 7.50 -7.73
C PHE A 292 12.89 6.25 -8.46
N GLY A 293 12.39 5.27 -7.70
CA GLY A 293 11.79 4.05 -8.22
C GLY A 293 10.27 4.14 -8.16
N LEU A 294 9.58 3.62 -9.17
CA LEU A 294 8.13 3.47 -9.16
C LEU A 294 7.81 1.98 -9.18
N ILE A 295 6.91 1.53 -8.32
CA ILE A 295 6.31 0.21 -8.37
C ILE A 295 4.82 0.39 -8.58
N VAL A 296 4.29 -0.13 -9.69
CA VAL A 296 2.84 -0.19 -9.94
C VAL A 296 2.40 -1.63 -9.80
N ALA A 297 1.45 -1.89 -8.91
CA ALA A 297 0.84 -3.19 -8.75
C ALA A 297 -0.63 -3.15 -9.15
N SER A 298 -1.06 -4.14 -9.94
CA SER A 298 -2.44 -4.22 -10.41
C SER A 298 -2.88 -5.67 -10.64
N GLN A 299 -4.17 -5.93 -10.45
CA GLN A 299 -4.80 -7.17 -10.86
C GLN A 299 -4.85 -7.38 -12.37
N ASN A 300 -5.08 -6.29 -13.12
CA ASN A 300 -5.18 -6.36 -14.57
C ASN A 300 -4.00 -5.62 -15.21
N PRO A 301 -3.26 -6.27 -16.12
CA PRO A 301 -2.12 -5.62 -16.77
C PRO A 301 -2.54 -4.46 -17.68
N THR A 302 -3.79 -4.47 -18.17
CA THR A 302 -4.38 -3.39 -18.97
C THR A 302 -4.69 -2.14 -18.14
N ASP A 303 -4.67 -2.24 -16.81
CA ASP A 303 -4.88 -1.09 -15.92
C ASP A 303 -3.62 -0.23 -15.74
N VAL A 304 -2.52 -0.62 -16.37
CA VAL A 304 -1.25 0.12 -16.33
C VAL A 304 -1.07 0.82 -17.67
N HIS A 305 -0.88 2.13 -17.66
CA HIS A 305 -0.65 2.87 -18.89
C HIS A 305 0.56 2.33 -19.67
N SER A 306 0.47 2.32 -21.00
CA SER A 306 1.50 1.78 -21.90
C SER A 306 2.89 2.42 -21.68
N THR A 307 2.93 3.69 -21.29
CA THR A 307 4.19 4.38 -20.95
C THR A 307 4.81 3.81 -19.68
N ILE A 308 4.01 3.49 -18.65
CA ILE A 308 4.52 2.86 -17.42
C ILE A 308 5.04 1.47 -17.75
N PHE A 309 4.24 0.69 -18.47
CA PHE A 309 4.58 -0.68 -18.86
C PHE A 309 5.87 -0.75 -19.70
N SER A 310 6.05 0.14 -20.67
CA SER A 310 7.23 0.16 -21.56
C SER A 310 8.51 0.71 -20.92
N ASN A 311 8.39 1.53 -19.88
CA ASN A 311 9.53 2.10 -19.18
C ASN A 311 9.88 1.35 -17.88
N ALA A 312 9.04 0.40 -17.44
CA ALA A 312 9.37 -0.51 -16.37
C ALA A 312 10.57 -1.38 -16.79
N GLY A 313 11.65 -1.31 -16.02
CA GLY A 313 12.82 -2.16 -16.27
C GLY A 313 12.64 -3.58 -15.73
N THR A 314 11.62 -3.81 -14.92
CA THR A 314 11.29 -5.14 -14.40
C THR A 314 9.78 -5.35 -14.34
N MET A 315 9.33 -6.49 -14.85
CA MET A 315 7.95 -6.95 -14.72
C MET A 315 7.93 -8.20 -13.86
N VAL A 316 7.11 -8.21 -12.83
CA VAL A 316 6.84 -9.38 -11.98
C VAL A 316 5.42 -9.84 -12.29
N ILE A 317 5.32 -10.96 -12.98
CA ILE A 317 4.07 -11.51 -13.49
C ILE A 317 3.73 -12.73 -12.65
N MET A 318 2.78 -12.57 -11.74
CA MET A 318 2.21 -13.67 -10.97
C MET A 318 1.08 -14.32 -11.76
N ARG A 319 0.31 -15.21 -11.11
CA ARG A 319 -0.79 -15.91 -11.79
C ARG A 319 -1.76 -14.95 -12.48
N LEU A 320 -2.00 -15.16 -13.78
CA LEU A 320 -3.02 -14.46 -14.57
C LEU A 320 -4.03 -15.48 -15.09
N ALA A 321 -5.28 -15.41 -14.60
CA ALA A 321 -6.33 -16.37 -14.97
C ALA A 321 -6.84 -16.16 -16.41
N LEU A 322 -7.08 -14.91 -16.78
CA LEU A 322 -7.69 -14.57 -18.08
C LEU A 322 -6.68 -14.71 -19.23
N ALA A 323 -7.09 -15.39 -20.31
CA ALA A 323 -6.26 -15.58 -21.50
C ALA A 323 -5.89 -14.24 -22.15
N GLN A 324 -6.83 -13.30 -22.25
CA GLN A 324 -6.60 -11.97 -22.81
C GLN A 324 -5.47 -11.20 -22.09
N HIS A 325 -5.38 -11.31 -20.76
CA HIS A 325 -4.32 -10.66 -19.96
C HIS A 325 -2.97 -11.33 -20.21
N ARG A 326 -2.95 -12.66 -20.32
CA ARG A 326 -1.73 -13.41 -20.66
C ARG A 326 -1.25 -13.06 -22.07
N SER A 327 -2.14 -12.98 -23.05
CA SER A 327 -1.81 -12.59 -24.43
C SER A 327 -1.27 -11.16 -24.47
N TYR A 328 -1.93 -10.20 -23.82
CA TYR A 328 -1.47 -8.81 -23.76
C TYR A 328 -0.03 -8.69 -23.21
N VAL A 329 0.25 -9.36 -22.08
CA VAL A 329 1.57 -9.34 -21.44
C VAL A 329 2.61 -10.10 -22.28
N GLN A 330 2.21 -11.21 -22.92
CA GLN A 330 3.07 -12.00 -23.80
C GLN A 330 3.45 -11.23 -25.08
N GLU A 331 2.51 -10.55 -25.72
CA GLU A 331 2.76 -9.75 -26.92
C GLU A 331 3.64 -8.54 -26.61
N SER A 332 3.41 -7.91 -25.46
CA SER A 332 4.16 -6.73 -25.02
C SER A 332 5.61 -7.07 -24.66
N LEU A 333 5.85 -8.19 -23.99
CA LEU A 333 7.17 -8.58 -23.48
C LEU A 333 7.89 -9.63 -24.35
N ARG A 334 7.18 -10.23 -25.29
CA ARG A 334 7.66 -11.24 -26.26
C ARG A 334 8.34 -12.46 -25.64
N TYR A 335 7.81 -12.95 -24.51
CA TYR A 335 8.27 -14.22 -23.93
C TYR A 335 7.59 -15.44 -24.57
N SER A 336 8.15 -16.63 -24.30
CA SER A 336 7.75 -17.87 -24.95
C SER A 336 6.36 -18.39 -24.53
N GLY A 337 5.73 -19.20 -25.39
CA GLY A 337 4.42 -19.79 -25.10
C GLY A 337 4.43 -20.70 -23.88
N GLU A 338 5.56 -21.33 -23.57
CA GLU A 338 5.74 -22.16 -22.38
C GLU A 338 5.62 -21.32 -21.09
N ILE A 339 6.22 -20.12 -21.08
CA ILE A 339 6.10 -19.17 -19.95
C ILE A 339 4.65 -18.68 -19.84
N ALA A 340 3.99 -18.38 -20.96
CA ALA A 340 2.58 -17.96 -20.98
C ALA A 340 1.64 -19.03 -20.40
N SER A 341 1.89 -20.30 -20.74
CA SER A 341 1.17 -21.44 -20.20
C SER A 341 1.44 -21.61 -18.70
N ALA A 342 2.70 -21.49 -18.27
CA ALA A 342 3.09 -21.57 -16.87
C ALA A 342 2.40 -20.48 -16.02
N ILE A 343 2.35 -19.24 -16.50
CA ILE A 343 1.69 -18.10 -15.81
C ILE A 343 0.21 -18.38 -15.50
N GLY A 344 -0.50 -19.12 -16.36
CA GLY A 344 -1.90 -19.50 -16.10
C GLY A 344 -2.07 -20.48 -14.94
N ASN A 345 -1.03 -21.29 -14.70
CA ASN A 345 -1.03 -22.40 -13.75
C ASN A 345 -0.20 -22.12 -12.48
N PHE A 346 0.32 -20.90 -12.32
CA PHE A 346 1.12 -20.54 -11.15
C PHE A 346 0.33 -20.73 -9.85
N SER A 347 1.01 -21.28 -8.85
CA SER A 347 0.58 -21.32 -7.46
C SER A 347 0.82 -19.96 -6.78
N VAL A 348 0.32 -19.80 -5.56
CA VAL A 348 0.54 -18.56 -4.78
C VAL A 348 2.04 -18.37 -4.52
N GLY A 349 2.54 -17.17 -4.83
CA GLY A 349 3.94 -16.81 -4.68
C GLY A 349 4.85 -17.24 -5.83
N GLU A 350 4.37 -18.00 -6.83
CA GLU A 350 5.10 -18.21 -8.08
C GLU A 350 5.01 -16.96 -8.97
N ALA A 351 6.12 -16.62 -9.65
CA ALA A 351 6.16 -15.47 -10.53
C ALA A 351 7.13 -15.66 -11.68
N ALA A 352 6.75 -15.15 -12.87
CA ALA A 352 7.67 -14.90 -13.96
C ALA A 352 8.26 -13.49 -13.80
N VAL A 353 9.57 -13.37 -13.90
CA VAL A 353 10.27 -12.09 -13.85
C VAL A 353 10.84 -11.80 -15.23
N HIS A 354 10.42 -10.68 -15.81
CA HIS A 354 11.00 -10.13 -17.04
C HIS A 354 11.88 -8.94 -16.69
N MET A 355 13.12 -8.91 -17.17
CA MET A 355 14.04 -7.81 -16.94
C MET A 355 14.54 -7.22 -18.25
N VAL A 356 14.50 -5.89 -18.35
CA VAL A 356 15.13 -5.13 -19.43
C VAL A 356 16.53 -4.72 -18.98
N PHE A 357 17.54 -5.48 -19.39
CA PHE A 357 18.92 -5.28 -18.96
C PHE A 357 19.55 -4.03 -19.59
N SER A 358 20.40 -3.34 -18.82
CA SER A 358 21.13 -2.13 -19.27
C SER A 358 22.27 -2.42 -20.25
N SER A 359 22.88 -3.61 -20.19
CA SER A 359 23.93 -4.04 -21.11
C SER A 359 23.36 -4.80 -22.32
N GLN A 360 23.67 -4.35 -23.54
CA GLN A 360 23.35 -5.09 -24.77
C GLN A 360 24.14 -6.42 -24.80
N GLN A 361 23.50 -7.56 -24.49
CA GLN A 361 24.06 -8.89 -24.77
C GLN A 361 23.00 -9.92 -25.15
N HIS A 362 23.42 -10.81 -26.06
CA HIS A 362 22.66 -11.86 -26.76
C HIS A 362 22.26 -13.02 -25.83
N PHE A 363 21.18 -12.89 -25.07
CA PHE A 363 20.51 -14.04 -24.45
C PHE A 363 19.04 -14.05 -24.87
N SER A 364 18.53 -15.25 -25.17
CA SER A 364 17.17 -15.42 -25.73
C SER A 364 16.05 -15.25 -24.71
N SER A 365 16.35 -15.27 -23.41
CA SER A 365 15.36 -15.24 -22.32
C SER A 365 15.63 -14.09 -21.34
N SER A 366 15.01 -12.93 -21.61
CA SER A 366 14.86 -11.86 -20.61
C SER A 366 13.85 -12.19 -19.52
N THR A 367 13.09 -13.27 -19.71
CA THR A 367 12.02 -13.74 -18.83
C THR A 367 12.36 -15.11 -18.27
N PHE A 368 12.26 -15.26 -16.95
CA PHE A 368 12.50 -16.52 -16.25
C PHE A 368 11.48 -16.69 -15.12
N VAL A 369 11.34 -17.89 -14.58
CA VAL A 369 10.35 -18.20 -13.54
C VAL A 369 11.03 -18.38 -12.19
N LEU A 370 10.51 -17.72 -11.17
CA LEU A 370 10.82 -17.98 -9.77
C LEU A 370 9.87 -19.06 -9.23
N GLY A 371 10.43 -20.09 -8.59
CA GLY A 371 9.64 -21.20 -8.04
C GLY A 371 8.78 -20.79 -6.83
N LYS A 372 9.28 -19.88 -6.00
CA LYS A 372 8.47 -19.14 -5.03
C LYS A 372 9.21 -17.86 -4.68
N ILE A 373 8.47 -16.78 -4.52
CA ILE A 373 8.99 -15.56 -3.94
C ILE A 373 9.22 -15.85 -2.46
N ASP A 374 10.49 -15.79 -2.06
CA ASP A 374 10.89 -15.96 -0.67
C ASP A 374 10.71 -14.61 0.01
N GLY A 375 9.62 -14.44 0.76
CA GLY A 375 9.34 -13.21 1.47
C GLY A 375 9.54 -13.34 2.98
N GLU A 376 9.52 -12.19 3.63
CA GLU A 376 9.45 -12.05 5.08
C GLU A 376 8.22 -11.18 5.33
N GLU A 377 7.16 -11.75 5.90
CA GLU A 377 6.20 -10.90 6.60
C GLU A 377 6.86 -10.51 7.92
N PRO A 378 6.92 -9.21 8.30
CA PRO A 378 7.25 -8.89 9.68
C PRO A 378 6.28 -9.67 10.56
N LEU A 379 6.81 -10.24 11.63
CA LEU A 379 6.03 -10.98 12.62
C LEU A 379 4.86 -10.09 13.02
N LEU A 380 3.66 -10.42 12.52
CA LEU A 380 2.44 -9.69 12.89
C LEU A 380 2.34 -9.84 14.39
N SER A 381 2.56 -8.77 15.16
CA SER A 381 2.44 -8.85 16.60
C SER A 381 1.00 -8.56 17.02
N VAL A 382 0.47 -9.40 17.90
CA VAL A 382 -0.77 -9.13 18.63
C VAL A 382 -0.41 -8.51 19.97
N ARG A 383 -1.13 -7.45 20.35
CA ARG A 383 -0.89 -6.75 21.60
C ARG A 383 -2.11 -6.87 22.51
N LEU A 384 -1.87 -7.29 23.75
CA LEU A 384 -2.87 -7.46 24.79
C LEU A 384 -2.65 -6.38 25.86
N ARG A 385 -3.64 -5.52 26.08
CA ARG A 385 -3.57 -4.41 27.05
C ARG A 385 -4.62 -4.52 28.14
N GLY A 386 -4.29 -4.14 29.37
CA GLY A 386 -5.28 -4.07 30.46
C GLY A 386 -4.64 -4.13 31.84
N GLY A 387 -5.19 -3.40 32.83
CA GLY A 387 -4.71 -3.50 34.23
C GLY A 387 -3.21 -3.20 34.42
N LYS A 388 -2.67 -2.21 33.71
CA LYS A 388 -1.23 -1.84 33.62
C LYS A 388 -0.33 -2.84 32.86
N MET A 389 -0.90 -3.87 32.23
CA MET A 389 -0.18 -4.78 31.35
C MET A 389 -0.20 -4.26 29.90
N ASP A 390 0.93 -4.38 29.22
CA ASP A 390 1.07 -4.27 27.76
C ASP A 390 1.94 -5.45 27.30
N LEU A 391 1.31 -6.50 26.77
CA LEU A 391 1.99 -7.71 26.30
C LEU A 391 1.94 -7.75 24.78
N GLU A 392 3.08 -7.94 24.15
CA GLU A 392 3.21 -8.10 22.70
C GLU A 392 3.69 -9.51 22.37
N LEU A 393 2.98 -10.20 21.48
CA LEU A 393 3.26 -11.58 21.08
C LEU A 393 3.28 -11.67 19.56
N ASP A 394 4.15 -12.52 19.03
CA ASP A 394 4.08 -12.92 17.62
C ASP A 394 2.75 -13.65 17.33
N ARG A 395 2.04 -13.26 16.26
CA ARG A 395 0.72 -13.79 15.88
C ARG A 395 0.79 -15.27 15.55
N GLU A 396 1.81 -15.74 14.83
CA GLU A 396 1.92 -17.17 14.54
C GLU A 396 2.08 -17.98 15.81
N THR A 397 2.96 -17.53 16.70
CA THR A 397 3.17 -18.14 18.02
C THR A 397 1.90 -18.09 18.85
N PHE A 398 1.20 -16.96 18.86
CA PHE A 398 -0.08 -16.79 19.56
C PHE A 398 -1.18 -17.71 19.03
N VAL A 399 -1.35 -17.78 17.71
CA VAL A 399 -2.32 -18.68 17.05
C VAL A 399 -1.98 -20.14 17.36
N ARG A 400 -0.70 -20.52 17.32
CA ARG A 400 -0.25 -21.87 17.74
C ARG A 400 -0.57 -22.12 19.21
N SER A 401 -0.41 -21.13 20.09
CA SER A 401 -0.79 -21.24 21.50
C SER A 401 -2.31 -21.38 21.70
N LEU A 402 -3.14 -20.69 20.91
CA LEU A 402 -4.60 -20.85 20.93
C LEU A 402 -5.05 -22.26 20.53
N VAL A 403 -4.44 -22.81 19.47
CA VAL A 403 -4.72 -24.18 19.02
C VAL A 403 -4.25 -25.20 20.08
N ARG A 404 -3.07 -25.01 20.67
CA ARG A 404 -2.58 -25.86 21.77
C ARG A 404 -3.44 -25.78 23.02
N PHE A 405 -4.03 -24.61 23.30
CA PHE A 405 -4.96 -24.42 24.40
C PHE A 405 -6.31 -25.13 24.16
N GLY A 406 -6.60 -25.52 22.92
CA GLY A 406 -7.77 -26.35 22.57
C GLY A 406 -8.89 -25.59 21.86
N LEU A 407 -8.63 -24.41 21.30
CA LEU A 407 -9.62 -23.74 20.44
C LEU A 407 -9.75 -24.48 19.11
N SER A 408 -10.99 -24.62 18.64
CA SER A 408 -11.32 -25.04 17.27
C SER A 408 -10.95 -23.98 16.24
N ASP A 409 -10.78 -24.39 14.97
CA ASP A 409 -10.46 -23.47 13.87
C ASP A 409 -11.45 -22.30 13.75
N ALA A 410 -12.75 -22.56 13.98
CA ALA A 410 -13.78 -21.53 13.99
C ALA A 410 -13.62 -20.51 15.13
N GLN A 411 -13.25 -20.97 16.33
CA GLN A 411 -12.99 -20.10 17.48
C GLN A 411 -11.70 -19.30 17.30
N VAL A 412 -10.66 -19.91 16.76
CA VAL A 412 -9.41 -19.22 16.40
C VAL A 412 -9.67 -18.12 15.37
N ALA A 413 -10.48 -18.40 14.34
CA ALA A 413 -10.89 -17.41 13.36
C ALA A 413 -11.67 -16.25 14.01
N GLN A 414 -12.54 -16.54 14.98
CA GLN A 414 -13.28 -15.51 15.71
C GLN A 414 -12.36 -14.65 16.59
N VAL A 415 -11.39 -15.24 17.30
CA VAL A 415 -10.38 -14.48 18.04
C VAL A 415 -9.59 -13.57 17.11
N ASN A 416 -9.11 -14.10 15.99
CA ASN A 416 -8.36 -13.34 15.00
C ASN A 416 -9.19 -12.17 14.44
N SER A 417 -10.48 -12.39 14.16
CA SER A 417 -11.37 -11.33 13.67
C SER A 417 -11.55 -10.20 14.70
N GLU A 418 -11.61 -10.52 16.00
CA GLU A 418 -11.65 -9.51 17.06
C GLU A 418 -10.35 -8.72 17.18
N PHE A 419 -9.18 -9.36 16.99
CA PHE A 419 -7.91 -8.63 16.89
C PHE A 419 -7.87 -7.74 15.64
N GLU A 420 -8.28 -8.24 14.47
CA GLU A 420 -8.31 -7.47 13.23
C GLU A 420 -9.21 -6.23 13.35
N ARG A 421 -10.38 -6.36 13.99
CA ARG A 421 -11.28 -5.22 14.28
C ARG A 421 -10.68 -4.20 15.23
N ALA A 422 -9.79 -4.63 16.11
CA ALA A 422 -9.14 -3.80 17.13
C ALA A 422 -7.72 -3.35 16.72
N ASP A 423 -7.40 -3.36 15.42
CA ASP A 423 -6.06 -3.05 14.89
C ASP A 423 -4.93 -3.81 15.60
N TYR A 424 -5.18 -5.09 15.87
CA TYR A 424 -4.30 -6.04 16.57
C TYR A 424 -3.95 -5.65 18.01
N VAL A 425 -4.65 -4.68 18.60
CA VAL A 425 -4.52 -4.28 20.01
C VAL A 425 -5.83 -4.58 20.74
N LEU A 426 -5.90 -5.73 21.42
CA LEU A 426 -7.09 -6.16 22.12
C LEU A 426 -6.97 -5.93 23.63
N ASP A 427 -8.07 -5.49 24.24
CA ASP A 427 -8.19 -5.41 25.70
C ASP A 427 -8.20 -6.83 26.29
N VAL A 428 -7.36 -7.07 27.30
CA VAL A 428 -7.23 -8.39 27.95
C VAL A 428 -8.55 -8.83 28.55
N PHE A 429 -9.39 -7.88 29.01
CA PHE A 429 -10.72 -8.19 29.54
C PHE A 429 -11.65 -8.75 28.47
N SER A 430 -11.67 -8.14 27.29
CA SER A 430 -12.44 -8.62 26.14
C SER A 430 -11.95 -9.99 25.69
N PHE A 431 -10.63 -10.19 25.67
CA PHE A 431 -10.02 -11.47 25.33
C PHE A 431 -10.39 -12.59 26.32
N VAL A 432 -10.25 -12.36 27.63
CA VAL A 432 -10.65 -13.33 28.68
C VAL A 432 -12.15 -13.62 28.62
N SER A 433 -12.98 -12.59 28.43
CA SER A 433 -14.43 -12.76 28.29
C SER A 433 -14.81 -13.59 27.06
N LEU A 434 -14.05 -13.47 25.97
CA LEU A 434 -14.25 -14.26 24.76
C LEU A 434 -13.91 -15.74 25.01
N LEU A 435 -12.82 -16.03 25.72
CA LEU A 435 -12.47 -17.40 26.12
C LEU A 435 -13.50 -18.02 27.08
N GLU A 436 -14.01 -17.24 28.05
CA GLU A 436 -15.10 -17.70 28.94
C GLU A 436 -16.37 -18.02 28.14
N LYS A 437 -16.72 -17.21 27.13
CA LYS A 437 -17.88 -17.45 26.24
C LYS A 437 -17.73 -18.71 25.40
N PHE A 438 -16.51 -19.11 25.06
CA PHE A 438 -16.23 -20.38 24.38
C PHE A 438 -16.35 -21.60 25.29
N GLY A 439 -16.61 -21.41 26.58
CA GLY A 439 -16.79 -22.48 27.56
C GLY A 439 -15.53 -22.85 28.33
N PHE A 440 -14.44 -22.09 28.21
CA PHE A 440 -13.22 -22.35 28.97
C PHE A 440 -13.36 -21.85 30.41
N GLY A 441 -13.16 -22.77 31.37
CA GLY A 441 -13.21 -22.44 32.79
C GLY A 441 -12.06 -21.54 33.24
N ARG A 442 -12.30 -20.76 34.30
CA ARG A 442 -11.36 -19.77 34.85
C ARG A 442 -9.97 -20.32 35.16
N SER A 443 -9.87 -21.54 35.68
CA SER A 443 -8.58 -22.19 35.98
C SER A 443 -7.74 -22.44 34.72
N LEU A 444 -8.37 -22.89 33.63
CA LEU A 444 -7.73 -23.13 32.34
C LEU A 444 -7.28 -21.81 31.71
N VAL A 445 -8.14 -20.79 31.73
CA VAL A 445 -7.80 -19.46 31.20
C VAL A 445 -6.63 -18.84 31.97
N VAL A 446 -6.59 -18.95 33.30
CA VAL A 446 -5.45 -18.48 34.12
C VAL A 446 -4.16 -19.20 33.74
N SER A 447 -4.20 -20.53 33.55
CA SER A 447 -3.04 -21.31 33.13
C SER A 447 -2.52 -20.85 31.77
N PHE A 448 -3.44 -20.61 30.83
CA PHE A 448 -3.11 -20.12 29.49
C PHE A 448 -2.49 -18.73 29.51
N LEU A 449 -3.05 -17.79 30.30
CA LEU A 449 -2.47 -16.45 30.43
C LEU A 449 -1.03 -16.49 30.99
N ARG A 450 -0.73 -17.40 31.93
CA ARG A 450 0.66 -17.61 32.39
C ARG A 450 1.57 -18.12 31.28
N GLU A 451 1.10 -19.06 30.47
CA GLU A 451 1.86 -19.59 29.33
C GLU A 451 2.17 -18.51 28.30
N LEU A 452 1.26 -17.53 28.12
CA LEU A 452 1.50 -16.34 27.30
C LEU A 452 2.52 -15.35 27.92
N GLY A 453 3.04 -15.61 29.13
CA GLY A 453 4.03 -14.77 29.80
C GLY A 453 3.44 -13.69 30.71
N ILE A 454 2.15 -13.79 31.06
CA ILE A 454 1.49 -12.83 31.95
C ILE A 454 1.83 -13.15 33.41
N LYS A 455 2.30 -12.15 34.15
CA LYS A 455 2.61 -12.26 35.58
C LYS A 455 1.36 -12.48 36.44
N ASP A 456 1.45 -13.32 37.46
CA ASP A 456 0.33 -13.65 38.36
C ASP A 456 -0.33 -12.41 39.01
N ALA A 457 0.47 -11.39 39.36
CA ALA A 457 -0.05 -10.14 39.92
C ALA A 457 -0.99 -9.40 38.94
N SER A 458 -0.68 -9.45 37.64
CA SER A 458 -1.52 -8.88 36.58
C SER A 458 -2.79 -9.72 36.37
N ILE A 459 -2.69 -11.06 36.41
CA ILE A 459 -3.84 -11.96 36.30
C ILE A 459 -4.83 -11.72 37.45
N ALA A 460 -4.33 -11.59 38.69
CA ALA A 460 -5.16 -11.28 39.85
C ALA A 460 -5.87 -9.92 39.69
N GLY A 461 -5.16 -8.90 39.20
CA GLY A 461 -5.75 -7.59 38.89
C GLY A 461 -6.82 -7.64 37.80
N ILE A 462 -6.61 -8.46 36.76
CA ILE A 462 -7.59 -8.65 35.68
C ILE A 462 -8.89 -9.23 36.22
N TYR A 463 -8.80 -10.32 37.00
CA TYR A 463 -10.00 -10.96 37.53
C TYR A 463 -10.71 -10.13 38.60
N ALA A 464 -9.98 -9.39 39.44
CA ALA A 464 -10.59 -8.47 40.41
C ALA A 464 -11.42 -7.38 39.71
N GLN A 465 -10.93 -6.84 38.59
CA GLN A 465 -11.67 -5.84 37.80
C GLN A 465 -12.81 -6.45 36.97
N LEU A 466 -12.67 -7.69 36.49
CA LEU A 466 -13.76 -8.42 35.82
C LEU A 466 -14.94 -8.66 36.76
N GLU A 467 -14.67 -9.07 38.00
CA GLU A 467 -15.68 -9.24 39.06
C GLU A 467 -16.37 -7.90 39.35
N MET A 468 -15.62 -6.81 39.49
CA MET A 468 -16.19 -5.47 39.67
C MET A 468 -17.06 -5.02 38.49
N ARG A 469 -16.67 -5.31 37.24
CA ARG A 469 -17.48 -4.99 36.06
C ARG A 469 -18.74 -5.85 35.95
N LYS A 470 -18.66 -7.13 36.31
CA LYS A 470 -19.82 -8.04 36.37
C LYS A 470 -20.80 -7.58 37.47
N MET A 471 -20.30 -7.27 38.67
CA MET A 471 -21.09 -6.74 39.79
C MET A 471 -21.68 -5.35 39.48
N GLY A 472 -20.95 -4.48 38.80
CA GLY A 472 -21.47 -3.17 38.37
C GLY A 472 -22.60 -3.30 37.34
N SER A 473 -22.49 -4.25 36.39
CA SER A 473 -23.56 -4.56 35.43
C SER A 473 -24.77 -5.23 36.07
N GLU A 474 -24.58 -6.02 37.13
CA GLU A 474 -25.69 -6.60 37.91
C GLU A 474 -26.36 -5.55 38.79
N ALA A 475 -25.61 -4.67 39.43
CA ALA A 475 -26.15 -3.55 40.19
C ALA A 475 -26.98 -2.60 39.32
N ASP A 476 -26.56 -2.32 38.07
CA ASP A 476 -27.32 -1.51 37.11
C ASP A 476 -28.59 -2.22 36.60
N LYS A 477 -28.56 -3.55 36.46
CA LYS A 477 -29.75 -4.36 36.14
C LYS A 477 -30.74 -4.44 37.31
N ILE A 478 -30.24 -4.60 38.54
CA ILE A 478 -31.05 -4.63 39.75
C ILE A 478 -31.65 -3.24 40.01
N ALA A 479 -30.88 -2.16 39.83
CA ALA A 479 -31.40 -0.80 39.95
C ALA A 479 -32.52 -0.50 38.94
N ARG A 480 -32.42 -1.01 37.70
CA ARG A 480 -33.50 -0.89 36.70
C ARG A 480 -34.75 -1.72 37.03
N LEU A 481 -34.59 -2.90 37.62
CA LEU A 481 -35.70 -3.75 38.09
C LEU A 481 -36.42 -3.15 39.31
N VAL A 482 -35.67 -2.56 40.26
CA VAL A 482 -36.25 -1.90 41.44
C VAL A 482 -37.03 -0.63 41.06
N VAL A 483 -36.61 0.10 40.02
CA VAL A 483 -37.36 1.26 39.53
C VAL A 483 -38.64 0.84 38.80
N SER A 484 -38.67 -0.31 38.09
CA SER A 484 -39.91 -0.80 37.46
C SER A 484 -40.93 -1.35 38.46
N ASP A 485 -40.48 -1.90 39.59
CA ASP A 485 -41.38 -2.42 40.63
C ASP A 485 -41.90 -1.33 41.57
N ALA A 486 -41.23 -0.17 41.63
CA ALA A 486 -41.67 1.00 42.39
C ALA A 486 -42.72 1.87 41.68
N GLU A 487 -42.97 1.64 40.38
CA GLU A 487 -44.02 2.34 39.61
C GLU A 487 -45.37 1.61 39.57
N ILE A 488 -45.52 0.47 40.28
CA ILE A 488 -46.78 -0.33 40.32
C ILE A 488 -47.24 -0.61 41.77
N ALA A 489 -46.94 0.27 42.73
CA ALA A 489 -47.46 0.18 44.10
C ALA A 489 -48.21 1.45 44.52
#